data_AF-A0A1H5KF50-F1
#
_entry.id   AF-A0A1H5KF50-F1
#
_cell.length_a   1.000
_cell.length_b   1.000
_cell.length_c   1.000
_cell.angle_alpha   90.00
_cell.angle_beta   90.00
_cell.angle_gamma   90.00
#
_symmetry.space_group_name_H-M   'P 1'
#
loop_
_entity.id
_entity.type
_entity.pdbx_description
1 polymer ?
#
loop_
_entity_poly.entity_id
_entity_poly.type
_entity_poly.pdbx_seq_one_letter_code
_entity_poly.pdbx_strand_id
1 'polypeptide(L)' 'MAAPASAVTISRAAAILSQDEELLWDLALDMEPEDGCLWIHGTDDQQTIAFTAQGLEYLRELISERKRSSTPSRP' A
#
# COMPACT_ATOMS: atom_id res chain seq x y z
N MET A 1 -10.01 17.38 -3.36
CA MET A 1 -8.75 16.63 -3.58
C MET A 1 -8.39 16.72 -5.05
N ALA A 2 -7.10 16.88 -5.39
CA ALA A 2 -6.65 16.84 -6.77
C ALA A 2 -6.58 15.39 -7.24
N ALA A 3 -7.00 15.12 -8.48
CA ALA A 3 -6.83 13.79 -9.05
C ALA A 3 -5.33 13.45 -9.12
N PRO A 4 -4.92 12.26 -8.66
CA PRO A 4 -3.51 11.87 -8.69
C PRO A 4 -3.02 11.78 -10.14
N ALA A 5 -1.90 12.44 -10.44
CA ALA A 5 -1.32 12.43 -11.78
C ALA A 5 -0.63 11.10 -12.12
N SER A 6 -0.30 10.28 -11.11
CA SER A 6 0.37 8.99 -11.28
C SER A 6 0.15 8.09 -10.08
N ALA A 7 0.34 6.79 -10.28
CA ALA A 7 0.39 5.76 -9.26
C ALA A 7 1.64 4.90 -9.46
N VAL A 8 2.11 4.26 -8.39
CA VAL A 8 3.26 3.34 -8.41
C VAL A 8 2.79 1.94 -8.08
N THR A 9 3.28 0.93 -8.80
CA THR A 9 2.93 -0.47 -8.53
C THR A 9 3.38 -0.92 -7.14
N ILE A 10 2.75 -1.95 -6.60
CA ILE A 10 3.05 -2.51 -5.28
C ILE A 10 4.53 -2.90 -5.12
N SER A 11 5.15 -3.48 -6.14
CA SER A 11 6.58 -3.79 -6.13
C SER A 11 7.45 -2.53 -6.05
N ARG A 12 7.04 -1.43 -6.70
CA ARG A 12 7.74 -0.15 -6.60
C ARG A 12 7.50 0.52 -5.25
N ALA A 13 6.30 0.41 -4.70
CA ALA A 13 5.97 0.89 -3.36
C ALA A 13 6.79 0.16 -2.28
N ALA A 14 6.94 -1.17 -2.39
CA ALA A 14 7.79 -1.99 -1.52
C ALA A 14 9.23 -1.48 -1.48
N ALA A 15 9.81 -1.20 -2.65
CA ALA A 15 11.15 -0.64 -2.77
C ALA A 15 11.26 0.77 -2.14
N ILE A 16 10.26 1.64 -2.33
CA ILE A 16 10.23 2.99 -1.74
C ILE A 16 10.12 2.94 -0.22
N LEU A 17 9.26 2.08 0.31
CA LEU A 17 8.98 1.95 1.74
C LEU A 17 9.97 1.02 2.46
N SER A 18 10.88 0.37 1.73
CA SER A 18 11.79 -0.67 2.24
C SER A 18 11.05 -1.73 3.05
N GLN A 19 9.88 -2.14 2.57
CA GLN A 19 9.04 -3.19 3.16
C GLN A 19 8.87 -4.35 2.18
N ASP A 20 8.45 -5.50 2.71
CA ASP A 20 8.09 -6.66 1.91
C ASP A 20 6.80 -6.43 1.11
N GLU A 21 6.77 -6.94 -0.13
CA GLU A 21 5.60 -6.80 -0.99
C GLU A 21 4.37 -7.52 -0.40
N GLU A 22 4.58 -8.70 0.22
CA GLU A 22 3.52 -9.46 0.89
C GLU A 22 2.86 -8.66 2.03
N LEU A 23 3.65 -7.86 2.76
CA LEU A 23 3.13 -6.97 3.80
C LEU A 23 2.22 -5.90 3.20
N LEU A 24 2.63 -5.30 2.07
CA LEU A 24 1.82 -4.30 1.38
C LEU A 24 0.55 -4.90 0.79
N TRP A 25 0.60 -6.14 0.31
CA TRP A 25 -0.58 -6.84 -0.20
C TRP A 25 -1.62 -7.02 0.91
N ASP A 26 -1.20 -7.51 2.08
CA ASP A 26 -2.08 -7.69 3.23
C ASP A 26 -2.72 -6.36 3.67
N LEU A 27 -1.94 -5.28 3.72
CA LEU A 27 -2.46 -3.95 4.07
C LEU A 27 -3.39 -3.38 3.00
N ALA A 28 -3.12 -3.64 1.72
CA ALA A 28 -3.92 -3.13 0.61
C ALA A 28 -5.30 -3.78 0.50
N LEU A 29 -5.49 -4.98 1.07
CA LEU A 29 -6.80 -5.64 1.13
C LEU A 29 -7.81 -4.84 1.98
N ASP A 30 -7.32 -4.09 2.96
CA ASP A 30 -8.13 -3.23 3.84
C ASP A 30 -8.25 -1.79 3.32
N MET A 31 -7.57 -1.44 2.21
CA MET A 31 -7.60 -0.08 1.63
C MET A 31 -8.70 0.06 0.58
N GLU A 32 -9.44 1.16 0.64
CA GLU A 32 -10.39 1.55 -0.42
C GLU A 32 -9.71 2.37 -1.54
N PRO A 33 -10.34 2.52 -2.71
CA PRO A 33 -9.85 3.39 -3.78
C PRO A 33 -9.58 4.84 -3.31
N GLU A 34 -10.38 5.32 -2.37
CA GLU A 34 -10.29 6.63 -1.73
C GLU A 34 -9.02 6.79 -0.88
N ASP A 35 -8.52 5.69 -0.31
CA ASP A 35 -7.24 5.65 0.40
C ASP A 35 -6.04 5.63 -0.57
N GLY A 36 -6.31 5.63 -1.88
CA GLY A 36 -5.29 5.66 -2.92
C GLY A 36 -4.76 4.29 -3.32
N CYS A 37 -5.50 3.20 -3.02
CA CYS A 37 -5.25 1.85 -3.49
C CYS A 37 -6.01 1.59 -4.81
N LEU A 38 -5.30 1.28 -5.89
CA LEU A 38 -5.91 1.11 -7.20
C LEU A 38 -5.56 -0.27 -7.79
N TRP A 39 -6.58 -0.96 -8.30
CA TRP A 39 -6.37 -2.16 -9.10
C TRP A 39 -5.95 -1.80 -10.52
N ILE A 40 -4.82 -2.35 -10.95
CA ILE A 40 -4.27 -2.21 -12.29
C ILE A 40 -4.48 -3.52 -13.03
N HIS A 41 -5.24 -3.46 -14.12
CA HIS A 41 -5.48 -4.58 -15.01
C HIS A 41 -4.59 -4.44 -16.24
N GLY A 42 -3.66 -5.38 -16.38
CA GLY A 42 -2.76 -5.51 -17.52
C GLY A 42 -3.33 -6.43 -18.61
N THR A 43 -2.48 -6.77 -19.58
CA THR A 43 -2.78 -7.81 -20.58
C THR A 43 -2.58 -9.20 -19.97
N ASP A 44 -3.10 -10.24 -20.63
CA ASP A 44 -2.90 -11.64 -20.22
C ASP A 44 -3.34 -11.94 -18.77
N ASP A 45 -4.48 -11.36 -18.36
CA ASP A 45 -5.06 -11.49 -17.02
C ASP A 45 -4.15 -11.06 -15.87
N GLN A 46 -3.07 -10.32 -16.16
CA GLN A 46 -2.19 -9.79 -15.14
C GLN A 46 -2.91 -8.70 -14.36
N GLN A 47 -2.99 -8.87 -13.05
CA GLN A 47 -3.56 -7.88 -12.15
C GLN A 47 -2.55 -7.56 -11.06
N THR A 48 -2.43 -6.28 -10.74
CA THR A 48 -1.57 -5.81 -9.65
C THR A 48 -2.23 -4.63 -8.97
N ILE A 49 -1.71 -4.27 -7.80
CA ILE A 49 -2.14 -3.07 -7.10
C ILE A 49 -1.12 -1.96 -7.35
N ALA A 50 -1.61 -0.73 -7.47
CA ALA A 50 -0.80 0.46 -7.46
C ALA A 50 -1.32 1.47 -6.44
N PHE A 51 -0.40 2.27 -5.91
CA PHE A 51 -0.67 3.27 -4.90
C PHE A 51 -0.42 4.66 -5.46
N THR A 52 -1.32 5.58 -5.18
CA THR A 52 -1.09 7.00 -5.44
C THR A 52 -0.07 7.56 -4.46
N ALA A 53 0.40 8.80 -4.66
CA ALA A 53 1.28 9.45 -3.69
C ALA A 53 0.64 9.52 -2.28
N GLN A 54 -0.66 9.83 -2.21
CA GLN A 54 -1.42 9.80 -0.96
C GLN A 54 -1.54 8.37 -0.39
N GLY A 55 -1.78 7.37 -1.25
CA GLY A 55 -1.84 5.98 -0.82
C GLY A 55 -0.53 5.44 -0.24
N LEU A 56 0.61 5.91 -0.74
CA LEU A 56 1.91 5.62 -0.14
C LEU A 56 2.08 6.24 1.25
N GLU A 57 1.60 7.47 1.45
CA GLU A 57 1.62 8.12 2.76
C GLU A 57 0.73 7.36 3.74
N TYR A 58 -0.48 6.97 3.32
CA TYR A 58 -1.40 6.17 4.12
C TYR A 58 -0.83 4.79 4.47
N LEU A 59 -0.23 4.08 3.50
CA LEU A 59 0.47 2.80 3.75
C LEU A 59 1.56 2.95 4.82
N ARG A 60 2.32 4.05 4.78
CA ARG A 60 3.39 4.31 5.74
C ARG A 60 2.84 4.51 7.16
N GLU A 61 1.66 5.09 7.30
CA GLU A 61 0.95 5.16 8.58
C GLU A 61 0.48 3.77 9.02
N LEU A 62 -0.18 2.99 8.15
CA LEU A 62 -0.63 1.64 8.45
C LEU A 62 0.52 0.71 8.90
N ILE A 63 1.66 0.75 8.22
CA ILE A 63 2.87 0.01 8.59
C ILE A 63 3.35 0.43 9.99
N SER A 64 3.30 1.72 10.29
CA SER A 64 3.72 2.26 11.59
C SER A 64 2.78 1.82 12.71
N GLU A 65 1.47 1.85 12.47
CA GLU A 65 0.45 1.34 13.39
C GLU A 65 0.60 -0.16 13.62
N ARG A 66 0.82 -0.95 12.56
CA ARG A 66 1.04 -2.39 12.66
C ARG A 66 2.31 -2.73 13.44
N LYS A 67 3.39 -1.98 13.26
CA LYS A 67 4.59 -2.12 14.07
C LYS A 67 4.31 -1.80 15.55
N ARG A 68 3.50 -0.77 15.82
CA ARG A 68 3.12 -0.38 17.18
C ARG A 68 2.22 -1.41 17.86
N SER A 69 1.27 -2.01 17.14
CA SER A 69 0.41 -3.09 17.66
C SER A 69 1.12 -4.44 17.76
N SER A 70 2.18 -4.64 16.97
CA SER A 70 3.08 -5.81 17.08
C SER A 70 4.04 -5.73 18.27
N THR A 71 4.20 -4.57 18.92
CA THR A 71 4.86 -4.49 20.22
C THR A 71 3.92 -5.14 21.25
N PRO A 72 4.24 -6.33 21.76
CA PRO A 72 3.41 -6.91 22.81
C PRO A 72 3.61 -6.04 24.05
N SER A 73 2.51 -5.48 24.54
CA SER A 73 2.43 -5.08 25.94
C SER A 73 2.92 -6.25 26.79
N ARG A 74 4.03 -6.07 27.48
CA ARG A 74 4.56 -7.03 28.46
C ARG A 74 5.35 -6.28 29.53
N PRO A 75 5.31 -6.71 30.80
CA PRO A 75 4.23 -7.32 31.58
C PRO A 75 3.51 -6.31 32.51
#